data_AF-A0A537MPP2-F1
#
_entry.id   AF-A0A537MPP2-F1
#
_cell.length_a   1.000
_cell.length_b   1.000
_cell.length_c   1.000
_cell.angle_alpha   90.00
_cell.angle_beta   90.00
_cell.angle_gamma   90.00
#
_symmetry.space_group_name_H-M   'P 1'
#
loop_
_entity.id
_entity.type
_entity.pdbx_description
1 polymer ?
#
loop_
_entity_poly.entity_id
_entity_poly.type
_entity_poly.pdbx_seq_one_letter_code
_entity_poly.pdbx_strand_id
1 'polypeptide(L)'
;MKAEEVFGNYGLSGGGAAGFELDRLDHRLGSPLNAVVLASSEGHDRKNFVVVHEERLGFDTTIPGQTLDQLIRADMTYIEKPKGGAVFSVGSITYCGALPAHGFDNDVSRLTFNVLNRFGELNLTWPL
;
A
#
# COMPACT_ATOMS: atom_id res chain seq x y z
N MET A 1 -12.83 9.41 -9.23
CA MET A 1 -12.01 8.79 -10.29
C MET A 1 -12.90 7.89 -11.13
N LYS A 2 -12.58 7.65 -12.42
CA LYS A 2 -13.26 6.59 -13.16
C LYS A 2 -12.85 5.24 -12.55
N ALA A 3 -13.77 4.30 -12.44
CA ALA A 3 -13.50 2.98 -11.85
C ALA A 3 -12.37 2.20 -12.55
N GLU A 4 -12.04 2.59 -13.79
CA GLU A 4 -10.97 2.04 -14.63
C GLU A 4 -9.55 2.48 -14.22
N GLU A 5 -9.38 3.39 -13.24
CA GLU A 5 -8.06 3.89 -12.78
C GLU A 5 -7.67 3.44 -11.36
N VAL A 6 -8.52 2.72 -10.62
CA VAL A 6 -8.27 2.38 -9.21
C VAL A 6 -7.60 1.01 -9.08
N PHE A 7 -6.38 1.00 -8.55
CA PHE A 7 -5.61 -0.22 -8.31
C PHE A 7 -6.23 -1.08 -7.21
N GLY A 8 -6.45 -2.37 -7.47
CA GLY A 8 -6.85 -3.34 -6.44
C GLY A 8 -8.18 -3.04 -5.73
N ASN A 9 -9.19 -2.54 -6.44
CA ASN A 9 -10.54 -2.27 -5.90
C ASN A 9 -11.42 -3.52 -5.75
N TYR A 10 -10.80 -4.68 -5.57
CA TYR A 10 -11.40 -6.00 -5.44
C TYR A 10 -10.55 -6.84 -4.47
N GLY A 11 -11.14 -7.87 -3.87
CA GLY A 11 -10.40 -8.82 -3.05
C GLY A 11 -11.29 -9.70 -2.19
N LEU A 12 -10.79 -10.88 -1.84
CA LEU A 12 -11.48 -11.83 -0.97
C LEU A 12 -11.49 -11.41 0.50
N SER A 13 -10.59 -10.48 0.88
CA SER A 13 -10.49 -9.93 2.22
C SER A 13 -10.81 -8.44 2.17
N GLY A 14 -11.83 -8.00 2.91
CA GLY A 14 -12.20 -6.57 2.98
C GLY A 14 -12.75 -5.94 1.70
N GLY A 15 -12.86 -6.70 0.60
CA GLY A 15 -13.39 -6.20 -0.69
C GLY A 15 -12.40 -5.39 -1.53
N GLY A 16 -11.13 -5.30 -1.13
CA GLY A 16 -10.10 -4.51 -1.82
C GLY A 16 -8.69 -4.90 -1.36
N ALA A 17 -7.67 -4.33 -2.01
CA ALA A 17 -6.26 -4.57 -1.68
C ALA A 17 -5.73 -3.73 -0.51
N ALA A 18 -6.49 -2.74 -0.03
CA ALA A 18 -6.14 -1.85 1.07
C ALA A 18 -7.15 -1.95 2.21
N GLY A 19 -6.74 -2.45 3.38
CA GLY A 19 -7.66 -2.62 4.51
C GLY A 19 -7.15 -3.53 5.63
N PHE A 20 -7.97 -3.63 6.68
CA PHE A 20 -7.70 -4.23 8.00
C PHE A 20 -6.63 -3.47 8.78
N GLU A 21 -5.40 -3.43 8.29
CA GLU A 21 -4.32 -2.62 8.88
C GLU A 21 -3.62 -1.87 7.75
N LEU A 22 -3.17 -0.64 8.05
CA LEU A 22 -2.66 0.31 7.08
C LEU A 22 -1.32 0.88 7.57
N ASP A 23 -0.24 0.58 6.86
CA ASP A 23 1.07 1.19 7.11
C ASP A 23 1.29 2.36 6.15
N ARG A 24 1.85 3.45 6.66
CA ARG A 24 2.20 4.62 5.84
C ARG A 24 3.68 4.95 5.92
N LEU A 25 4.17 5.66 4.91
CA LEU A 25 5.51 6.22 4.92
C LEU A 25 5.54 7.45 5.82
N ASP A 26 6.51 7.51 6.75
CA ASP A 26 6.74 8.65 7.62
C ASP A 26 8.25 8.83 7.91
N HIS A 27 8.85 9.86 7.29
CA HIS A 27 10.27 10.17 7.48
C HIS A 27 10.62 10.56 8.93
N ARG A 28 9.64 11.06 9.71
CA ARG A 28 9.86 11.40 11.13
C ARG A 28 10.11 10.14 11.97
N LEU A 29 9.57 9.00 11.51
CA LEU A 29 9.73 7.68 12.15
C LEU A 29 10.85 6.85 11.53
N GLY A 30 11.66 7.43 10.63
CA GLY A 30 12.85 6.81 10.08
C GLY A 30 12.68 6.16 8.71
N SER A 31 11.56 6.38 8.00
CA SER A 31 11.47 5.98 6.59
C SER A 31 12.59 6.64 5.77
N PRO A 32 13.36 5.89 4.96
CA PRO A 32 14.46 6.43 4.15
C PRO A 32 14.02 7.58 3.24
N LEU A 33 14.86 8.60 3.07
CA LEU A 33 14.54 9.76 2.20
C LEU A 33 14.43 9.41 0.72
N ASN A 34 15.00 8.28 0.29
CA ASN A 34 14.91 7.79 -1.08
C ASN A 34 13.73 6.82 -1.28
N ALA A 35 12.86 6.66 -0.28
CA ALA A 35 11.64 5.88 -0.43
C ALA A 35 10.64 6.63 -1.32
N VAL A 36 10.10 5.93 -2.32
CA VAL A 36 9.11 6.45 -3.26
C VAL A 36 7.75 5.84 -2.91
N VAL A 37 6.74 6.68 -2.73
CA VAL A 37 5.33 6.25 -2.64
C VAL A 37 4.81 6.07 -4.07
N LEU A 38 4.47 4.82 -4.44
CA LEU A 38 3.93 4.47 -5.75
C LEU A 38 2.42 4.67 -5.84
N ALA A 39 1.71 4.39 -4.74
CA ALA A 39 0.28 4.58 -4.60
C ALA A 39 -0.07 4.76 -3.12
N SER A 40 -1.15 5.49 -2.85
CA SER A 40 -1.75 5.61 -1.52
C SER A 40 -3.21 5.20 -1.60
N SER A 41 -3.70 4.47 -0.60
CA SER A 41 -5.10 4.05 -0.57
C SER A 41 -6.03 5.15 -0.07
N GLU A 42 -7.29 5.06 -0.48
CA GLU A 42 -8.38 5.98 -0.12
C GLU A 42 -9.68 5.21 0.18
N GLY A 43 -10.74 5.92 0.55
CA GLY A 43 -12.06 5.32 0.76
C GLY A 43 -12.26 4.65 2.12
N HIS A 44 -11.36 4.88 3.08
CA HIS A 44 -11.45 4.35 4.44
C HIS A 44 -12.40 5.20 5.29
N ASP A 45 -13.50 4.61 5.75
CA ASP A 45 -14.43 5.32 6.62
C ASP A 45 -13.92 5.37 8.07
N ARG A 46 -14.25 6.48 8.75
CA ARG A 46 -13.83 6.77 10.13
C ARG A 46 -14.55 5.96 11.20
N LYS A 47 -15.58 5.18 10.84
CA LYS A 47 -16.27 4.29 11.79
C LYS A 47 -15.52 2.97 11.94
N ASN A 48 -14.89 2.49 10.87
CA ASN A 48 -14.17 1.23 10.84
C ASN A 48 -12.64 1.39 10.95
N PHE A 49 -12.09 2.52 10.50
CA PHE A 49 -10.66 2.82 10.63
C PHE A 49 -10.41 3.95 11.61
N VAL A 50 -9.42 3.75 12.48
CA VAL A 50 -9.01 4.71 13.50
C VAL A 50 -7.51 4.91 13.46
N VAL A 51 -7.06 6.13 13.74
CA VAL A 51 -5.64 6.44 13.91
C VAL A 51 -5.15 5.82 15.22
N VAL A 52 -3.96 5.23 15.17
CA VAL A 52 -3.28 4.64 16.34
C VAL A 52 -3.07 5.67 17.45
N HIS A 53 -2.98 5.20 18.70
CA HIS A 53 -2.98 6.07 19.87
C HIS A 53 -1.75 6.99 19.93
N GLU A 54 -0.62 6.54 19.40
CA GLU A 54 0.64 7.27 19.32
C GLU A 54 0.52 8.58 18.53
N GLU A 55 -0.46 8.66 17.62
CA GLU A 55 -0.62 9.78 16.69
C GLU A 55 -1.94 10.53 16.85
N ARG A 56 -2.63 10.25 17.95
CA ARG A 56 -3.93 10.83 18.28
C ARG A 56 -3.85 11.73 19.52
N LEU A 57 -4.33 12.96 19.38
CA LEU A 57 -4.49 13.95 20.43
C LEU A 57 -5.97 14.32 20.58
N GLY A 58 -6.73 13.48 21.28
CA GLY A 58 -8.18 13.67 21.44
C GLY A 58 -8.94 13.56 20.12
N PHE A 59 -9.44 14.70 19.62
CA PHE A 59 -10.12 14.83 18.33
C PHE A 59 -9.19 15.27 17.19
N ASP A 60 -7.92 15.54 17.49
CA ASP A 60 -6.91 15.95 16.54
C ASP A 60 -5.76 14.92 16.47
N THR A 61 -4.77 15.16 15.62
CA THR A 61 -3.52 14.38 15.55
C THR A 61 -2.39 15.06 16.33
N THR A 62 -1.40 14.28 16.74
CA THR A 62 -0.13 14.79 17.27
C THR A 62 0.80 15.33 16.16
N ILE A 63 0.42 15.21 14.88
CA ILE A 63 1.24 15.61 13.73
C ILE A 63 0.82 16.99 13.21
N PRO A 64 1.67 18.04 13.34
CA PRO A 64 1.33 19.38 12.91
C PRO A 64 0.91 19.44 11.43
N GLY A 65 -0.23 20.09 11.16
CA GLY A 65 -0.71 20.34 9.79
C GLY A 65 -1.35 19.15 9.09
N GLN A 66 -1.54 18.02 9.77
CA GLN A 66 -2.30 16.88 9.24
C GLN A 66 -3.65 16.73 9.94
N THR A 67 -4.59 16.07 9.29
CA THR A 67 -5.86 15.65 9.89
C THR A 67 -5.84 14.16 10.18
N LEU A 68 -6.69 13.71 11.09
CA LEU A 68 -6.82 12.28 11.38
C LEU A 68 -7.25 11.46 10.14
N ASP A 69 -7.98 12.06 9.19
CA ASP A 69 -8.38 11.40 7.95
C ASP A 69 -7.19 11.20 7.01
N GLN A 70 -6.28 12.19 6.94
CA GLN A 70 -5.05 12.08 6.13
C GLN A 70 -4.10 10.99 6.62
N LEU A 71 -4.18 10.62 7.91
CA LEU A 71 -3.37 9.55 8.50
C LEU A 71 -3.89 8.15 8.21
N ILE A 72 -5.16 8.01 7.83
CA ILE A 72 -5.78 6.72 7.52
C ILE A 72 -5.57 6.40 6.05
N ARG A 73 -4.42 5.79 5.75
CA ARG A 73 -4.09 5.28 4.43
C ARG A 73 -2.98 4.24 4.53
N ALA A 74 -2.94 3.36 3.55
CA ALA A 74 -1.77 2.54 3.25
C ALA A 74 -0.95 3.24 2.17
N ASP A 75 0.37 3.32 2.34
CA ASP A 75 1.30 3.76 1.30
C ASP A 75 2.05 2.56 0.73
N MET A 76 1.89 2.32 -0.56
CA MET A 76 2.71 1.36 -1.30
C MET A 76 4.03 2.02 -1.65
N THR A 77 5.13 1.44 -1.21
CA THR A 77 6.46 2.06 -1.27
C THR A 77 7.50 1.19 -1.95
N TYR A 78 8.45 1.84 -2.61
CA TYR A 78 9.65 1.23 -3.16
C TYR A 78 10.89 1.99 -2.69
N ILE A 79 11.91 1.27 -2.24
CA ILE A 79 13.13 1.84 -1.67
C ILE A 79 14.33 1.14 -2.28
N GLU A 80 15.15 1.87 -3.02
CA GLU A 80 16.44 1.34 -3.49
C GLU A 80 17.45 1.26 -2.34
N LYS A 81 18.25 0.20 -2.32
CA LYS A 81 19.31 -0.04 -1.33
C LYS A 81 20.67 -0.14 -2.02
N PRO A 82 21.77 0.11 -1.30
CA PRO A 82 23.11 -0.05 -1.85
C PRO A 82 23.33 -1.44 -2.46
N LYS A 83 24.27 -1.51 -3.42
CA LYS A 83 24.65 -2.76 -4.11
C LYS A 83 23.51 -3.45 -4.87
N GLY A 84 22.55 -2.67 -5.38
CA GLY A 84 21.46 -3.16 -6.23
C GLY A 84 20.30 -3.82 -5.48
N GLY A 85 20.28 -3.78 -4.14
CA GLY A 85 19.14 -4.24 -3.36
C GLY A 85 17.95 -3.29 -3.46
N ALA A 86 16.77 -3.77 -3.08
CA ALA A 86 15.58 -2.93 -2.94
C ALA A 86 14.61 -3.51 -1.91
N VAL A 87 13.71 -2.67 -1.41
CA VAL A 87 12.57 -3.05 -0.56
C VAL A 87 11.31 -2.56 -1.24
N PHE A 88 10.33 -3.45 -1.38
CA PHE A 88 8.97 -3.12 -1.80
C PHE A 88 8.03 -3.43 -0.64
N SER A 89 7.13 -2.51 -0.30
CA SER A 89 6.12 -2.69 0.75
C SER A 89 4.75 -2.22 0.26
N VAL A 90 3.71 -2.97 0.56
CA VAL A 90 2.32 -2.68 0.15
C VAL A 90 1.51 -1.95 1.21
N GLY A 91 1.95 -2.01 2.46
CA GLY A 91 1.33 -1.33 3.60
C GLY A 91 -0.12 -1.73 3.93
N SER A 92 -0.57 -2.93 3.52
CA SER A 92 -1.94 -3.40 3.76
C SER A 92 -1.99 -4.91 4.02
N ILE A 93 -2.77 -5.32 5.04
CA ILE A 93 -3.04 -6.73 5.32
C ILE A 93 -3.86 -7.39 4.21
N THR A 94 -4.84 -6.69 3.64
CA THR A 94 -5.77 -7.28 2.68
C THR A 94 -5.19 -7.46 1.27
N TYR A 95 -3.99 -6.94 0.99
CA TYR A 95 -3.35 -6.99 -0.33
C TYR A 95 -3.31 -8.40 -0.93
N CYS A 96 -2.90 -9.41 -0.14
CA CYS A 96 -2.83 -10.79 -0.60
C CYS A 96 -4.21 -11.38 -0.94
N GLY A 97 -5.28 -10.87 -0.34
CA GLY A 97 -6.65 -11.27 -0.65
C GLY A 97 -7.12 -10.83 -2.04
N ALA A 98 -6.45 -9.85 -2.66
CA ALA A 98 -6.74 -9.41 -4.02
C ALA A 98 -5.99 -10.23 -5.09
N LEU A 99 -4.89 -10.90 -4.75
CA LEU A 99 -4.11 -11.72 -5.70
C LEU A 99 -4.95 -12.77 -6.46
N PRO A 100 -5.76 -13.63 -5.81
CA PRO A 100 -6.51 -14.67 -6.52
C PRO A 100 -7.74 -14.15 -7.27
N ALA A 101 -8.07 -12.86 -7.16
CA ALA A 101 -9.21 -12.30 -7.88
C ALA A 101 -9.03 -12.46 -9.40
N HIS A 102 -10.14 -12.61 -10.12
CA HIS A 102 -10.13 -12.74 -11.59
C HIS A 102 -9.17 -13.83 -12.12
N GLY A 103 -8.97 -14.91 -11.36
CA GLY A 103 -8.08 -16.00 -11.77
C GLY A 103 -6.61 -15.57 -11.85
N PHE A 104 -6.18 -14.64 -10.99
CA PHE A 104 -4.84 -14.02 -10.99
C PHE A 104 -4.54 -13.08 -12.16
N ASP A 105 -5.48 -12.85 -13.08
CA ASP A 105 -5.34 -11.84 -14.13
C ASP A 105 -5.86 -10.48 -13.67
N ASN A 106 -5.04 -9.78 -12.89
CA ASN A 106 -5.43 -8.54 -12.25
C ASN A 106 -4.20 -7.66 -11.94
N ASP A 107 -4.40 -6.38 -11.65
CA ASP A 107 -3.30 -5.42 -11.46
C ASP A 107 -2.42 -5.71 -10.23
N VAL A 108 -3.01 -6.20 -9.14
CA VAL A 108 -2.30 -6.62 -7.92
C VAL A 108 -1.34 -7.77 -8.20
N SER A 109 -1.81 -8.78 -8.92
CA SER A 109 -1.02 -9.94 -9.32
C SER A 109 0.06 -9.56 -10.34
N ARG A 110 -0.26 -8.71 -11.32
CA ARG A 110 0.71 -8.18 -12.29
C ARG A 110 1.82 -7.39 -11.61
N LEU A 111 1.48 -6.51 -10.67
CA LEU A 111 2.48 -5.74 -9.91
C LEU A 111 3.38 -6.66 -9.07
N THR A 112 2.78 -7.61 -8.34
CA THR A 112 3.52 -8.56 -7.50
C THR A 112 4.47 -9.41 -8.34
N PHE A 113 4.02 -9.86 -9.52
CA PHE A 113 4.89 -10.54 -10.47
C PHE A 113 6.04 -9.66 -10.93
N ASN A 114 5.79 -8.40 -11.31
CA ASN A 114 6.84 -7.49 -11.76
C ASN A 114 7.92 -7.28 -10.69
N VAL A 115 7.51 -7.12 -9.43
CA VAL A 115 8.42 -6.99 -8.29
C VAL A 115 9.25 -8.26 -8.10
N LEU A 116 8.63 -9.43 -8.06
CA LEU A 116 9.32 -10.71 -7.88
C LEU A 116 10.25 -11.03 -9.05
N ASN A 117 9.80 -10.79 -10.28
CA ASN A 117 10.59 -10.99 -11.49
C ASN A 117 11.83 -10.09 -11.51
N ARG A 118 11.69 -8.84 -11.07
CA ARG A 118 12.84 -7.92 -10.94
C ARG A 118 13.77 -8.31 -9.80
N PHE A 119 13.25 -8.67 -8.63
CA PHE A 119 14.09 -9.02 -7.47
C PHE A 119 14.81 -10.34 -7.64
N GLY A 120 14.20 -11.30 -8.31
CA GLY A 120 14.83 -12.58 -8.63
C GLY A 120 15.63 -12.58 -9.94
N GLU A 121 15.65 -11.46 -10.68
CA GLU A 121 16.26 -11.37 -12.02
C GLU A 121 15.81 -12.50 -12.96
N LEU A 122 14.52 -12.89 -12.87
CA LEU A 122 14.02 -14.13 -13.45
C LEU A 122 13.81 -14.05 -14.98
N ASN A 123 13.80 -12.84 -15.56
CA ASN A 123 13.57 -12.58 -16.98
C ASN A 123 12.30 -13.23 -17.53
N LEU A 124 11.25 -13.30 -16.71
CA LEU A 124 9.94 -13.82 -17.10
C LEU A 124 9.10 -12.74 -17.77
N THR A 125 8.15 -13.17 -18.59
CA THR A 125 7.10 -12.32 -19.15
C THR A 125 5.77 -12.65 -18.49
N TRP A 126 4.94 -11.64 -18.24
CA TRP A 126 3.58 -11.88 -17.78
C TRP A 126 2.83 -12.71 -18.84
N PRO A 127 2.15 -13.81 -18.46
CA PRO A 127 1.38 -14.60 -19.41
C PRO A 127 0.24 -13.75 -19.98
N LEU A 128 0.21 -13.60 -21.30
CA LEU A 128 -0.87 -12.93 -22.03
C LEU A 128 -2.18 -13.72 -21.96
#